data_AF-A0A821FPH5-F1
#
_entry.id   AF-A0A821FPH5-F1
#
_cell.length_a   1.000
_cell.length_b   1.000
_cell.length_c   1.000
_cell.angle_alpha   90.00
_cell.angle_beta   90.00
_cell.angle_gamma   90.00
#
_symmetry.space_group_name_H-M   'P 1'
#
loop_
_entity.id
_entity.type
_entity.pdbx_description
1 polymer ?
#
loop_
_entity_poly.entity_id
_entity_poly.type
_entity_poly.pdbx_seq_one_letter_code
_entity_poly.pdbx_strand_id
1 'polypeptide(L)'
;ATLAINCVNSEYPPNDSYENLLEWAKENLDQEYYAVLKSIKVYSPLLPYRRAVDARKYVETLGKKWPQNYILLGDAICALNPQYAQSMTHALRHARELGKIFGESCHMLKDISHIFNRRAAIITEECWFASTANDWKTPTLKVIETHKNGEVKTYQRGNDSSTTNNLQLRVPLKIRFMQWYSYWFLQCAAKSGQLSTDFMRVVQQQGNSSILMKPTTFFTVIHMALMSYVKNWNFFGGRSAH
;
A
#
# COMPACT_ATOMS: atom_id res chain seq x y z
N ALA A 1 -17.40 12.89 -11.61
CA ALA A 1 -16.39 11.93 -11.12
C ALA A 1 -15.04 12.63 -11.10
N THR A 2 -14.18 12.31 -10.14
CA THR A 2 -12.81 12.84 -10.07
C THR A 2 -11.88 11.85 -10.77
N LEU A 3 -11.06 12.34 -11.69
CA LEU A 3 -10.02 11.55 -12.36
C LEU A 3 -8.67 11.99 -11.81
N ALA A 4 -7.82 11.03 -11.44
CA ALA A 4 -6.47 11.28 -10.97
C ALA A 4 -5.47 10.60 -11.92
N ILE A 5 -4.47 11.36 -12.37
CA ILE A 5 -3.34 10.84 -13.15
C ILE A 5 -2.15 10.78 -12.21
N ASN A 6 -1.64 9.56 -12.00
CA ASN A 6 -0.49 9.33 -11.15
C ASN A 6 0.73 9.05 -12.03
N CYS A 7 1.85 9.71 -11.71
CA CYS A 7 3.14 9.49 -12.32
C CYS A 7 4.14 9.03 -11.25
N VAL A 8 5.19 8.34 -11.68
CA VAL A 8 6.26 7.85 -10.81
C VAL A 8 7.56 8.65 -11.08
N ASN A 9 8.58 8.48 -10.24
CA ASN A 9 9.93 9.03 -10.47
C ASN A 9 10.03 10.56 -10.58
N SER A 10 9.12 11.32 -9.97
CA SER A 10 9.06 12.78 -10.09
C SER A 10 8.81 13.27 -11.52
N GLU A 11 8.27 12.42 -12.38
CA GLU A 11 7.60 12.87 -13.59
C GLU A 11 6.26 13.48 -13.18
N TYR A 12 5.94 14.65 -13.72
CA TYR A 12 4.69 15.34 -13.41
C TYR A 12 4.02 15.74 -14.72
N PRO A 13 2.73 15.46 -14.88
CA PRO A 13 2.00 15.98 -16.02
C PRO A 13 1.87 17.51 -15.88
N PRO A 14 1.67 18.23 -17.00
CA PRO A 14 1.31 19.63 -16.99
C PRO A 14 0.07 19.86 -16.11
N ASN A 15 0.07 20.95 -15.33
CA ASN A 15 -1.03 21.33 -14.44
C ASN A 15 -1.51 22.76 -14.67
N ASP A 16 -0.97 23.43 -15.68
CA ASP A 16 -1.25 24.80 -16.08
C ASP A 16 -2.53 24.91 -16.91
N SER A 17 -2.79 23.96 -17.80
CA SER A 17 -4.03 23.89 -18.58
C SER A 17 -4.45 22.45 -18.88
N TYR A 18 -5.75 22.26 -19.15
CA TYR A 18 -6.28 20.95 -19.54
C TYR A 18 -5.82 20.56 -20.95
N GLU A 19 -5.63 21.53 -21.83
CA GLU A 19 -5.11 21.34 -23.18
C GLU A 19 -3.69 20.77 -23.15
N ASN A 20 -2.78 21.38 -22.36
CA ASN A 20 -1.41 20.89 -22.21
C ASN A 20 -1.37 19.50 -21.56
N LEU A 21 -2.26 19.24 -20.59
CA LEU A 21 -2.43 17.91 -20.01
C LEU A 21 -2.89 16.88 -21.05
N LEU A 22 -3.79 17.26 -21.95
CA LEU A 22 -4.34 16.39 -22.98
C LEU A 22 -3.30 16.06 -24.07
N GLU A 23 -2.48 17.03 -24.45
CA GLU A 23 -1.34 16.81 -25.36
C GLU A 23 -0.30 15.90 -24.72
N TRP A 24 0.08 16.17 -23.47
CA TRP A 24 0.98 15.30 -22.72
C TRP A 24 0.43 13.87 -22.61
N ALA A 25 -0.88 13.72 -22.33
CA ALA A 25 -1.52 12.42 -22.22
C ALA A 25 -1.51 11.65 -23.55
N LYS A 26 -1.64 12.33 -24.69
CA LYS A 26 -1.57 11.72 -26.03
C LYS A 26 -0.20 11.12 -26.30
N GLU A 27 0.86 11.74 -25.80
CA GLU A 27 2.25 11.31 -26.01
C GLU A 27 2.70 10.25 -25.00
N ASN A 28 2.19 10.30 -23.76
CA ASN A 28 2.74 9.54 -22.63
C ASN A 28 1.82 8.44 -22.09
N LEU A 29 0.53 8.42 -22.43
CA LEU A 29 -0.42 7.41 -21.95
C LEU A 29 -0.95 6.54 -23.09
N ASP A 30 -1.42 5.34 -22.75
CA ASP A 30 -2.10 4.47 -23.71
C ASP A 30 -3.34 5.15 -24.31
N GLN A 31 -3.65 4.80 -25.56
CA GLN A 31 -4.72 5.44 -26.35
C GLN A 31 -6.09 5.41 -25.63
N GLU A 32 -6.37 4.37 -24.85
CA GLU A 32 -7.61 4.27 -24.07
C GLU A 32 -7.72 5.38 -23.00
N TYR A 33 -6.63 5.67 -22.26
CA TYR A 33 -6.62 6.72 -21.25
C TYR A 33 -6.74 8.11 -21.87
N TYR A 34 -6.06 8.34 -23.00
CA TYR A 34 -6.22 9.57 -23.76
C TYR A 34 -7.66 9.76 -24.26
N ALA A 35 -8.30 8.71 -24.79
CA ALA A 35 -9.68 8.76 -25.26
C ALA A 35 -10.66 9.09 -24.12
N VAL A 36 -10.47 8.47 -22.94
CA VAL A 36 -11.24 8.81 -21.74
C VAL A 36 -11.02 10.27 -21.38
N LEU A 37 -9.77 10.72 -21.26
CA LEU A 37 -9.45 12.11 -20.92
C LEU A 37 -10.11 13.08 -21.89
N LYS A 38 -10.00 12.87 -23.20
CA LYS A 38 -10.61 13.73 -24.24
C LYS A 38 -12.13 13.84 -24.13
N SER A 39 -12.80 12.81 -23.58
CA SER A 39 -14.26 12.77 -23.46
C SER A 39 -14.81 13.51 -22.23
N ILE A 40 -13.94 13.95 -21.31
CA ILE A 40 -14.41 14.58 -20.07
C ILE A 40 -14.61 16.09 -20.23
N LYS A 41 -15.56 16.62 -19.46
CA LYS A 41 -15.68 18.06 -19.23
C LYS A 41 -15.04 18.41 -17.89
N VAL A 42 -14.07 19.31 -17.91
CA VAL A 42 -13.41 19.82 -16.71
C VAL A 42 -14.28 20.88 -16.04
N TYR A 43 -14.55 20.73 -14.74
CA TYR A 43 -15.40 21.64 -13.95
C TYR A 43 -14.62 22.46 -12.92
N SER A 44 -13.34 22.16 -12.70
CA SER A 44 -12.48 22.83 -11.72
C SER A 44 -11.05 22.92 -12.27
N PRO A 45 -10.23 23.84 -11.75
CA PRO A 45 -8.80 23.87 -12.06
C PRO A 45 -8.12 22.52 -11.81
N LEU A 46 -7.04 22.26 -12.55
CA LEU A 46 -6.19 21.10 -12.32
C LEU A 46 -5.46 21.27 -10.99
N LEU A 47 -5.59 20.28 -10.09
CA LEU A 47 -4.97 20.33 -8.78
C LEU A 47 -3.76 19.41 -8.75
N PRO A 48 -2.52 19.95 -8.67
CA PRO A 48 -1.34 19.11 -8.54
C PRO A 48 -1.29 18.54 -7.11
N TYR A 49 -1.21 17.21 -7.01
CA TYR A 49 -0.91 16.52 -5.77
C TYR A 49 0.45 15.85 -5.87
N ARG A 50 1.42 16.31 -5.07
CA ARG A 50 2.82 15.89 -5.16
C ARG A 50 3.28 15.06 -3.96
N ARG A 51 2.37 14.72 -3.04
CA ARG A 51 2.70 14.00 -1.80
C ARG A 51 2.33 12.53 -1.88
N ALA A 52 2.91 11.82 -2.85
CA ALA A 52 2.82 10.37 -2.98
C ALA A 52 3.89 9.68 -2.12
N VAL A 53 3.88 9.94 -0.81
CA VAL A 53 4.83 9.38 0.16
C VAL A 53 4.06 8.77 1.31
N ASP A 54 4.31 7.48 1.56
CA ASP A 54 3.91 6.81 2.79
C ASP A 54 4.84 7.22 3.93
N ALA A 55 4.27 7.74 5.02
CA ALA A 55 5.00 8.13 6.22
C ALA A 55 4.29 7.60 7.46
N ARG A 56 5.02 6.92 8.34
CA ARG A 56 4.48 6.35 9.58
C ARG A 56 5.31 6.75 10.79
N LYS A 57 4.63 7.04 11.89
CA LYS A 57 5.21 7.27 13.21
C LYS A 57 4.92 6.07 14.11
N TYR A 58 5.98 5.51 14.70
CA TYR A 58 5.92 4.36 15.60
C TYR A 58 5.68 4.78 17.06
N VAL A 59 4.61 5.53 17.33
CA VAL A 59 4.31 6.10 18.65
C VAL A 59 4.06 5.03 19.73
N GLU A 60 3.64 3.83 19.33
CA GLU A 60 3.46 2.68 20.20
C GLU A 60 4.75 2.22 20.87
N THR A 61 5.91 2.49 20.25
CA THR A 61 7.22 2.09 20.78
C THR A 61 7.67 2.92 21.97
N LEU A 62 7.08 4.10 22.16
CA LEU A 62 7.37 4.99 23.28
C LEU A 62 6.73 4.52 24.59
N GLY A 63 5.74 3.62 24.52
CA GLY A 63 5.10 3.04 25.69
C GLY A 63 4.60 4.10 26.66
N LYS A 64 4.94 3.95 27.95
CA LYS A 64 4.55 4.90 29.01
C LYS A 64 5.32 6.23 28.99
N LYS A 65 6.35 6.38 28.15
CA LYS A 65 7.04 7.68 27.97
C LYS A 65 6.21 8.66 27.14
N TRP A 66 5.17 8.18 26.45
CA TRP A 66 4.26 9.02 25.69
C TRP A 66 3.42 9.92 26.63
N PRO A 67 3.19 11.20 26.28
CA PRO A 67 2.36 12.10 27.09
C PRO A 67 0.95 11.55 27.30
N GLN A 68 0.50 11.54 28.55
CA GLN A 68 -0.87 11.14 28.89
C GLN A 68 -1.89 12.11 28.27
N ASN A 69 -3.04 11.60 27.87
CA ASN A 69 -4.14 12.34 27.25
C ASN A 69 -3.84 12.97 25.87
N TYR A 70 -2.69 12.67 25.26
CA TYR A 70 -2.41 13.01 23.87
C TYR A 70 -2.59 11.77 22.99
N ILE A 71 -3.38 11.91 21.92
CA ILE A 71 -3.62 10.85 20.95
C ILE A 71 -3.34 11.43 19.55
N LEU A 72 -2.62 10.67 18.73
CA LEU A 72 -2.54 10.93 17.29
C LEU A 72 -3.56 10.03 16.58
N LEU A 73 -4.20 10.48 15.50
CA LEU A 73 -5.08 9.63 14.69
C LEU A 73 -4.94 9.91 13.19
N GLY A 74 -5.38 8.96 12.36
CA GLY A 74 -5.29 9.05 10.90
C GLY A 74 -3.88 9.40 10.42
N ASP A 75 -3.81 10.37 9.52
CA ASP A 75 -2.56 10.86 8.90
C ASP A 75 -1.55 11.41 9.92
N ALA A 76 -1.98 11.79 11.14
CA ALA A 76 -1.05 12.21 12.19
C ALA A 76 -0.16 11.07 12.68
N ILE A 77 -0.66 9.82 12.65
CA ILE A 77 0.12 8.59 12.91
C ILE A 77 0.75 8.10 11.61
N CYS A 78 -0.04 7.96 10.55
CA CYS A 78 0.39 7.35 9.32
C CYS A 78 -0.30 8.00 8.12
N ALA A 79 0.45 8.78 7.35
CA ALA A 79 0.00 9.29 6.06
C ALA A 79 0.31 8.24 5.00
N LEU A 80 -0.71 7.85 4.23
CA LEU A 80 -0.59 6.81 3.21
C LEU A 80 -0.62 7.43 1.81
N ASN A 81 0.05 6.80 0.85
CA ASN A 81 -0.08 7.17 -0.55
C ASN A 81 -1.56 7.01 -0.99
N PRO A 82 -2.19 8.06 -1.54
CA PRO A 82 -3.60 8.02 -1.91
C PRO A 82 -3.92 7.02 -3.02
N GLN A 83 -2.92 6.48 -3.72
CA GLN A 83 -3.09 5.47 -4.77
C GLN A 83 -3.96 4.27 -4.34
N TYR A 84 -3.91 3.89 -3.05
CA TYR A 84 -4.69 2.76 -2.53
C TYR A 84 -5.98 3.18 -1.80
N ALA A 85 -6.27 4.48 -1.74
CA ALA A 85 -7.47 5.05 -1.12
C ALA A 85 -7.78 4.56 0.31
N GLN A 86 -6.74 4.29 1.13
CA GLN A 86 -6.92 3.69 2.47
C GLN A 86 -6.93 4.69 3.63
N SER A 87 -6.51 5.94 3.43
CA SER A 87 -6.32 6.92 4.52
C SER A 87 -7.61 7.24 5.27
N MET A 88 -8.73 7.47 4.57
CA MET A 88 -10.02 7.73 5.21
C MET A 88 -10.50 6.54 6.05
N THR A 89 -10.41 5.33 5.50
CA THR A 89 -10.79 4.10 6.20
C THR A 89 -9.91 3.88 7.43
N HIS A 90 -8.61 4.13 7.31
CA HIS A 90 -7.66 4.08 8.43
C HIS A 90 -8.05 5.06 9.56
N ALA A 91 -8.32 6.31 9.23
CA ALA A 91 -8.76 7.33 10.19
C ALA A 91 -10.09 6.96 10.88
N LEU A 92 -11.07 6.46 10.13
CA LEU A 92 -12.36 6.01 10.68
C LEU A 92 -12.20 4.81 11.61
N ARG A 93 -11.33 3.84 11.25
CA ARG A 93 -11.04 2.69 12.12
C ARG A 93 -10.35 3.12 13.42
N HIS A 94 -9.46 4.12 13.37
CA HIS A 94 -8.88 4.73 14.56
C HIS A 94 -9.96 5.37 15.44
N ALA A 95 -10.84 6.20 14.88
CA ALA A 95 -11.92 6.84 15.62
C ALA A 95 -12.86 5.82 16.28
N ARG A 96 -13.22 4.75 15.54
CA ARG A 96 -14.03 3.65 16.07
C ARG A 96 -13.34 2.92 17.23
N GLU A 97 -12.04 2.66 17.10
CA GLU A 97 -11.28 1.98 18.16
C GLU A 97 -11.15 2.86 19.41
N LEU A 98 -10.98 4.18 19.24
CA LEU A 98 -11.03 5.13 20.34
C LEU A 98 -12.38 5.09 21.06
N GLY A 99 -13.50 5.03 20.32
CA GLY A 99 -14.83 4.87 20.88
C GLY A 99 -14.99 3.62 21.74
N LYS A 100 -14.43 2.47 21.30
CA LYS A 100 -14.43 1.24 22.12
C LYS A 100 -13.64 1.40 23.41
N ILE A 101 -12.44 1.99 23.34
CA ILE A 101 -11.60 2.23 24.52
C ILE A 101 -12.34 3.08 25.55
N PHE A 102 -13.05 4.12 25.11
CA PHE A 102 -13.86 4.94 26.01
C PHE A 102 -14.99 4.14 26.66
N GLY A 103 -15.68 3.30 25.90
CA GLY A 103 -16.74 2.42 26.42
C GLY A 103 -16.22 1.38 27.42
N GLU A 104 -15.08 0.75 27.14
CA GLU A 104 -14.44 -0.25 28.01
C GLU A 104 -13.90 0.37 29.31
N SER A 105 -13.46 1.63 29.26
CA SER A 105 -12.81 2.31 30.39
C SER A 105 -13.80 3.07 31.28
N CYS A 106 -15.11 2.94 31.07
CA CYS A 106 -16.13 3.78 31.71
C CYS A 106 -15.77 5.28 31.64
N HIS A 107 -15.19 5.73 30.52
CA HIS A 107 -14.67 7.09 30.32
C HIS A 107 -13.54 7.55 31.26
N MET A 108 -12.88 6.65 31.99
CA MET A 108 -11.68 6.98 32.76
C MET A 108 -10.48 7.22 31.84
N LEU A 109 -9.77 8.34 32.04
CA LEU A 109 -8.67 8.77 31.16
C LEU A 109 -7.31 8.10 31.43
N LYS A 110 -7.22 7.21 32.42
CA LYS A 110 -5.95 6.61 32.83
C LYS A 110 -5.38 5.72 31.74
N ASP A 111 -4.15 6.00 31.31
CA ASP A 111 -3.40 5.24 30.30
C ASP A 111 -4.07 5.14 28.91
N ILE A 112 -5.11 5.94 28.63
CA ILE A 112 -5.83 5.91 27.35
C ILE A 112 -4.88 6.07 26.17
N SER A 113 -3.94 7.03 26.23
CA SER A 113 -2.99 7.26 25.14
C SER A 113 -2.14 6.03 24.83
N HIS A 114 -1.66 5.34 25.86
CA HIS A 114 -0.86 4.13 25.70
C HIS A 114 -1.70 2.97 25.12
N ILE A 115 -2.91 2.76 25.65
CA ILE A 115 -3.83 1.73 25.16
C ILE A 115 -4.19 1.99 23.71
N PHE A 116 -4.56 3.23 23.39
CA PHE A 116 -4.92 3.66 22.05
C PHE A 116 -3.75 3.48 21.09
N ASN A 117 -2.55 4.00 21.39
CA ASN A 117 -1.40 3.89 20.50
C ASN A 117 -1.09 2.42 20.15
N ARG A 118 -1.17 1.50 21.12
CA ARG A 118 -0.96 0.07 20.88
C ARG A 118 -2.03 -0.54 19.95
N ARG A 119 -3.31 -0.19 20.12
CA ARG A 119 -4.39 -0.72 19.28
C ARG A 119 -4.41 -0.07 17.88
N ALA A 120 -4.17 1.23 17.81
CA ALA A 120 -4.04 1.98 16.57
C ALA A 120 -2.85 1.50 15.73
N ALA A 121 -1.75 1.08 16.35
CA ALA A 121 -0.60 0.51 15.64
C ALA A 121 -0.95 -0.78 14.89
N ILE A 122 -1.85 -1.62 15.40
CA ILE A 122 -2.32 -2.83 14.70
C ILE A 122 -3.08 -2.45 13.43
N ILE A 123 -4.02 -1.50 13.54
CA ILE A 123 -4.79 -0.98 12.40
C ILE A 123 -3.87 -0.31 11.38
N THR A 124 -2.90 0.45 11.86
CA THR A 124 -1.90 1.13 11.03
C THR A 124 -1.00 0.13 10.31
N GLU A 125 -0.57 -0.94 10.98
CA GLU A 125 0.27 -1.98 10.37
C GLU A 125 -0.42 -2.64 9.18
N GLU A 126 -1.73 -2.91 9.27
CA GLU A 126 -2.50 -3.48 8.16
C GLU A 126 -2.51 -2.55 6.93
N CYS A 127 -2.78 -1.26 7.14
CA CYS A 127 -2.85 -0.27 6.06
C CYS A 127 -1.46 0.04 5.49
N TRP A 128 -0.46 0.17 6.37
CA TRP A 128 0.94 0.35 6.00
C TRP A 128 1.45 -0.80 5.14
N PHE A 129 1.17 -2.04 5.56
CA PHE A 129 1.57 -3.22 4.81
C PHE A 129 0.90 -3.26 3.43
N ALA A 130 -0.40 -2.98 3.37
CA ALA A 130 -1.13 -2.99 2.10
C ALA A 130 -0.62 -1.92 1.12
N SER A 131 -0.28 -0.73 1.63
CA SER A 131 0.30 0.36 0.82
C SER A 131 1.72 0.01 0.33
N THR A 132 2.62 -0.27 1.28
CA THR A 132 4.06 -0.43 0.98
C THR A 132 4.41 -1.74 0.27
N ALA A 133 3.61 -2.80 0.39
CA ALA A 133 3.90 -4.07 -0.27
C ALA A 133 3.97 -3.95 -1.80
N ASN A 134 3.22 -3.01 -2.39
CA ASN A 134 3.29 -2.73 -3.83
C ASN A 134 4.42 -1.77 -4.18
N ASP A 135 4.79 -0.83 -3.31
CA ASP A 135 5.92 0.08 -3.52
C ASP A 135 7.25 -0.68 -3.65
N TRP A 136 7.35 -1.84 -3.01
CA TRP A 136 8.46 -2.78 -3.19
C TRP A 136 8.59 -3.35 -4.62
N LYS A 137 7.69 -3.03 -5.55
CA LYS A 137 7.85 -3.33 -6.99
C LYS A 137 8.55 -2.20 -7.73
N THR A 138 8.52 -0.98 -7.18
CA THR A 138 9.14 0.21 -7.78
C THR A 138 10.66 0.09 -7.77
N PRO A 139 11.34 0.13 -8.93
CA PRO A 139 12.79 -0.02 -9.01
C PRO A 139 13.56 1.10 -8.31
N THR A 140 13.00 2.29 -8.27
CA THR A 140 13.56 3.55 -7.72
C THR A 140 13.12 3.81 -6.28
N LEU A 141 12.55 2.82 -5.60
CA LEU A 141 12.04 2.96 -4.23
C LEU A 141 13.11 3.53 -3.30
N LYS A 142 12.75 4.62 -2.62
CA LYS A 142 13.56 5.24 -1.58
C LYS A 142 12.88 5.03 -0.22
N VAL A 143 13.64 4.53 0.74
CA VAL A 143 13.19 4.32 2.12
C VAL A 143 14.01 5.21 3.04
N ILE A 144 13.32 6.00 3.87
CA ILE A 144 13.94 6.88 4.86
C ILE A 144 13.51 6.39 6.23
N GLU A 145 14.47 5.99 7.05
CA GLU A 145 14.22 5.43 8.38
C GLU A 145 14.96 6.23 9.43
N THR A 146 14.29 6.51 10.55
CA THR A 146 14.92 7.04 11.76
C THR A 146 15.26 5.89 12.70
N HIS A 147 16.55 5.68 12.95
CA HIS A 147 17.06 4.64 13.84
C HIS A 147 16.85 5.02 15.31
N LYS A 148 16.98 4.04 16.22
CA LYS A 148 16.78 4.26 17.67
C LYS A 148 17.73 5.29 18.28
N ASN A 149 18.89 5.50 17.67
CA ASN A 149 19.88 6.51 18.05
C ASN A 149 19.56 7.91 17.51
N GLY A 150 18.44 8.09 16.79
CA GLY A 150 18.06 9.34 16.12
C GLY A 150 18.70 9.56 14.75
N GLU A 151 19.54 8.64 14.29
CA GLU A 151 20.19 8.71 12.98
C GLU A 151 19.17 8.47 11.87
N VAL A 152 19.14 9.36 10.87
CA VAL A 152 18.29 9.20 9.69
C VAL A 152 19.09 8.54 8.59
N LYS A 153 18.68 7.33 8.19
CA LYS A 153 19.28 6.59 7.08
C LYS A 153 18.36 6.59 5.87
N THR A 154 18.96 6.77 4.72
CA THR A 154 18.30 6.70 3.42
C THR A 154 18.80 5.46 2.69
N TYR A 155 17.86 4.66 2.21
CA TYR A 155 18.10 3.50 1.39
C TYR A 155 17.44 3.72 0.04
N GLN A 156 18.10 3.31 -1.03
CA GLN A 156 17.55 3.41 -2.37
C GLN A 156 17.71 2.08 -3.10
N ARG A 157 16.68 1.74 -3.86
CA ARG A 157 16.71 0.60 -4.78
C ARG A 157 17.20 1.11 -6.15
N GLY A 158 18.13 0.37 -6.76
CA GLY A 158 18.73 0.74 -8.05
C GLY A 158 20.07 0.04 -8.29
N ASN A 159 20.51 0.04 -9.55
CA ASN A 159 21.81 -0.51 -9.98
C ASN A 159 22.97 0.50 -9.88
N ASP A 160 22.69 1.77 -9.56
CA ASP A 160 23.72 2.79 -9.49
C ASP A 160 24.60 2.62 -8.25
N SER A 161 25.80 2.10 -8.48
CA SER A 161 26.92 2.01 -7.55
C SER A 161 27.74 3.31 -7.46
N SER A 162 27.32 4.38 -8.14
CA SER A 162 28.17 5.52 -8.48
C SER A 162 28.00 6.76 -7.59
N THR A 163 27.14 6.76 -6.57
CA THR A 163 27.08 7.91 -5.63
C THR A 163 26.88 7.49 -4.17
N THR A 164 28.01 7.55 -3.45
CA THR A 164 28.20 7.82 -2.01
C THR A 164 27.05 7.51 -1.02
N ASN A 165 27.35 6.61 -0.07
CA ASN A 165 26.64 6.33 1.19
C ASN A 165 25.26 5.65 1.16
N ASN A 166 24.67 5.36 -0.01
CA ASN A 166 23.36 4.69 -0.07
C ASN A 166 23.49 3.15 0.00
N LEU A 167 23.04 2.56 1.11
CA LEU A 167 22.95 1.11 1.30
C LEU A 167 21.91 0.51 0.34
N GLN A 168 22.28 -0.54 -0.40
CA GLN A 168 21.35 -1.24 -1.30
C GLN A 168 20.19 -1.86 -0.51
N LEU A 169 18.96 -1.51 -0.91
CA LEU A 169 17.75 -2.02 -0.28
C LEU A 169 17.30 -3.33 -0.96
N ARG A 170 17.42 -4.45 -0.24
CA ARG A 170 16.88 -5.75 -0.70
C ARG A 170 15.41 -5.90 -0.31
N VAL A 171 14.62 -6.50 -1.18
CA VAL A 171 13.21 -6.82 -0.88
C VAL A 171 13.15 -7.85 0.25
N PRO A 172 12.48 -7.54 1.39
CA PRO A 172 12.37 -8.47 2.50
C PRO A 172 11.70 -9.78 2.08
N LEU A 173 12.14 -10.91 2.64
CA LEU A 173 11.61 -12.24 2.29
C LEU A 173 10.07 -12.32 2.47
N LYS A 174 9.57 -11.75 3.56
CA LYS A 174 8.13 -11.62 3.83
C LYS A 174 7.39 -10.91 2.70
N ILE A 175 7.94 -9.81 2.19
CA ILE A 175 7.34 -9.04 1.09
C ILE A 175 7.35 -9.86 -0.20
N ARG A 176 8.46 -10.52 -0.53
CA ARG A 176 8.56 -11.40 -1.72
C ARG A 176 7.50 -12.49 -1.68
N PHE A 177 7.38 -13.17 -0.53
CA PHE A 177 6.36 -14.20 -0.33
C PHE A 177 4.95 -13.64 -0.51
N MET A 178 4.65 -12.49 0.10
CA MET A 178 3.32 -11.89 0.02
C MET A 178 2.96 -11.38 -1.38
N GLN A 179 3.92 -10.83 -2.12
CA GLN A 179 3.73 -10.46 -3.52
C GLN A 179 3.45 -11.68 -4.39
N TRP A 180 4.22 -12.76 -4.20
CA TRP A 180 4.00 -14.04 -4.88
C TRP A 180 2.62 -14.62 -4.54
N TYR A 181 2.27 -14.67 -3.26
CA TYR A 181 0.99 -15.20 -2.80
C TYR A 181 -0.18 -14.40 -3.35
N SER A 182 -0.11 -13.07 -3.27
CA SER A 182 -1.17 -12.17 -3.75
C SER A 182 -1.40 -12.32 -5.25
N TYR A 183 -0.35 -12.49 -6.04
CA TYR A 183 -0.46 -12.77 -7.47
C TYR A 183 -1.30 -14.03 -7.73
N TRP A 184 -0.91 -15.15 -7.13
CA TRP A 184 -1.61 -16.42 -7.35
C TRP A 184 -3.01 -16.44 -6.73
N PHE A 185 -3.19 -15.79 -5.58
CA PHE A 185 -4.50 -15.59 -4.97
C PHE A 185 -5.45 -14.87 -5.92
N LEU A 186 -5.01 -13.78 -6.59
CA LEU A 186 -5.84 -13.06 -7.56
C LEU A 186 -6.21 -13.94 -8.77
N GLN A 187 -5.30 -14.80 -9.23
CA GLN A 187 -5.60 -15.77 -10.28
C GLN A 187 -6.67 -16.79 -9.85
N CYS A 188 -6.64 -17.24 -8.59
CA CYS A 188 -7.69 -18.09 -8.03
C CYS A 188 -9.00 -17.33 -7.83
N ALA A 189 -8.95 -16.10 -7.33
CA ALA A 189 -10.11 -15.24 -7.10
C ALA A 189 -10.86 -14.95 -8.39
N ALA A 190 -10.16 -14.66 -9.49
CA ALA A 190 -10.75 -14.45 -10.82
C ALA A 190 -11.60 -15.64 -11.31
N LYS A 191 -11.39 -16.84 -10.76
CA LYS A 191 -12.11 -18.08 -11.11
C LYS A 191 -13.10 -18.53 -10.02
N SER A 192 -13.14 -17.86 -8.87
CA SER A 192 -13.94 -18.27 -7.72
C SER A 192 -14.69 -17.08 -7.12
N GLY A 193 -16.03 -17.14 -7.18
CA GLY A 193 -16.89 -16.10 -6.61
C GLY A 193 -16.69 -15.91 -5.10
N GLN A 194 -16.44 -17.00 -4.36
CA GLN A 194 -16.19 -16.93 -2.92
C GLN A 194 -14.88 -16.21 -2.59
N LEU A 195 -13.77 -16.58 -3.25
CA LEU A 195 -12.48 -15.93 -3.03
C LEU A 195 -12.48 -14.46 -3.46
N SER A 196 -13.18 -14.14 -4.55
CA SER A 196 -13.44 -12.75 -4.97
C SER A 196 -14.22 -11.97 -3.91
N THR A 197 -15.25 -12.58 -3.33
CA THR A 197 -16.05 -11.93 -2.28
C THR A 197 -15.22 -11.69 -1.01
N ASP A 198 -14.44 -12.68 -0.60
CA ASP A 198 -13.55 -12.56 0.56
C ASP A 198 -12.45 -11.51 0.33
N PHE A 199 -11.90 -11.44 -0.90
CA PHE A 199 -10.99 -10.37 -1.31
C PHE A 199 -11.64 -8.99 -1.19
N MET A 200 -12.84 -8.80 -1.76
CA MET A 200 -13.55 -7.54 -1.69
C MET A 200 -13.86 -7.12 -0.26
N ARG A 201 -14.23 -8.08 0.61
CA ARG A 201 -14.45 -7.80 2.05
C ARG A 201 -13.19 -7.28 2.73
N VAL A 202 -12.03 -7.84 2.39
CA VAL A 202 -10.74 -7.40 2.95
C VAL A 202 -10.29 -6.05 2.38
N VAL A 203 -10.44 -5.84 1.06
CA VAL A 203 -10.14 -4.54 0.42
C VAL A 203 -11.01 -3.42 0.98
N GLN A 204 -12.29 -3.70 1.23
CA GLN A 204 -13.22 -2.77 1.88
C GLN A 204 -12.99 -2.65 3.40
N GLN A 205 -11.96 -3.31 3.94
CA GLN A 205 -11.63 -3.39 5.36
C GLN A 205 -12.81 -3.80 6.27
N GLN A 206 -13.75 -4.58 5.72
CA GLN A 206 -14.86 -5.17 6.45
C GLN A 206 -14.48 -6.51 7.10
N GLY A 207 -13.35 -7.10 6.69
CA GLY A 207 -12.83 -8.35 7.22
C GLY A 207 -11.33 -8.27 7.52
N ASN A 208 -10.85 -9.16 8.38
CA ASN A 208 -9.42 -9.27 8.67
C ASN A 208 -8.69 -9.88 7.45
N SER A 209 -7.49 -9.38 7.14
CA SER A 209 -6.62 -9.91 6.08
C SER A 209 -6.33 -11.41 6.22
N SER A 210 -6.39 -11.94 7.44
CA SER A 210 -6.28 -13.37 7.75
C SER A 210 -7.31 -14.25 7.02
N ILE A 211 -8.45 -13.69 6.60
CA ILE A 211 -9.46 -14.42 5.82
C ILE A 211 -8.89 -14.92 4.49
N LEU A 212 -7.99 -14.14 3.87
CA LEU A 212 -7.36 -14.51 2.61
C LEU A 212 -6.31 -15.61 2.78
N MET A 213 -5.82 -15.82 4.01
CA MET A 213 -4.75 -16.76 4.34
C MET A 213 -5.26 -18.02 5.07
N LYS A 214 -6.57 -18.31 5.00
CA LYS A 214 -7.13 -19.54 5.57
C LYS A 214 -6.42 -20.77 4.98
N PRO A 215 -6.22 -21.86 5.74
CA PRO A 215 -5.51 -23.04 5.25
C PRO A 215 -6.06 -23.58 3.92
N THR A 216 -7.39 -23.62 3.78
CA THR A 216 -8.05 -24.05 2.54
C THR A 216 -7.66 -23.18 1.35
N THR A 217 -7.81 -21.87 1.47
CA THR A 217 -7.41 -20.89 0.46
C THR A 217 -5.92 -20.99 0.13
N PHE A 218 -5.08 -21.11 1.17
CA PHE A 218 -3.64 -21.25 1.03
C PHE A 218 -3.24 -22.45 0.18
N PHE A 219 -3.79 -23.63 0.46
CA PHE A 219 -3.53 -24.83 -0.34
C PHE A 219 -4.05 -24.72 -1.77
N THR A 220 -5.21 -24.09 -1.99
CA THR A 220 -5.71 -23.82 -3.35
C THR A 220 -4.75 -22.95 -4.15
N VAL A 221 -4.22 -21.89 -3.53
CA VAL A 221 -3.26 -20.97 -4.15
C VAL A 221 -1.95 -21.69 -4.48
N ILE A 222 -1.40 -22.48 -3.56
CA ILE A 222 -0.19 -23.28 -3.79
C ILE A 222 -0.42 -24.27 -4.94
N HIS A 223 -1.54 -24.99 -4.92
CA HIS A 223 -1.84 -25.98 -5.94
C HIS A 223 -1.89 -25.34 -7.33
N MET A 224 -2.59 -24.21 -7.46
CA MET A 224 -2.67 -23.46 -8.72
C MET A 224 -1.29 -23.00 -9.21
N ALA A 225 -0.45 -22.49 -8.30
CA ALA A 225 0.90 -22.05 -8.62
C ALA A 225 1.77 -23.22 -9.12
N LEU A 226 1.79 -24.34 -8.38
CA LEU A 226 2.56 -25.53 -8.73
C LEU A 226 2.14 -26.11 -10.08
N MET A 227 0.83 -26.27 -10.31
CA MET A 227 0.32 -26.78 -11.59
C MET A 227 0.72 -25.88 -12.77
N SER A 228 0.71 -24.57 -12.57
CA SER A 228 1.14 -23.62 -13.59
C SER A 228 2.64 -23.69 -13.86
N TYR A 229 3.47 -23.85 -12.82
CA TYR A 229 4.91 -24.06 -12.98
C TYR A 229 5.22 -25.37 -13.71
N VAL A 230 4.54 -26.47 -13.39
CA VAL A 230 4.70 -27.77 -14.08
C VAL A 230 4.31 -27.65 -15.54
N LYS A 231 3.18 -26.99 -15.85
CA LYS A 231 2.74 -26.78 -17.23
C LYS A 231 3.75 -25.96 -18.04
N ASN A 232 4.28 -24.89 -17.46
CA ASN A 232 5.30 -24.07 -18.10
C ASN A 232 6.62 -24.84 -18.26
N TRP A 233 7.02 -25.64 -17.27
CA TRP A 233 8.20 -26.50 -17.35
C TRP A 233 8.09 -27.50 -18.50
N ASN A 234 6.95 -28.17 -18.64
CA ASN A 234 6.72 -29.12 -19.74
C ASN A 234 6.66 -28.44 -21.10
N PHE A 235 6.23 -27.17 -21.17
CA PHE A 235 6.22 -26.39 -22.41
C PHE A 235 7.63 -25.94 -22.85
N PHE A 236 8.52 -25.58 -21.91
CA PHE A 236 9.90 -25.20 -22.22
C PHE A 236 10.86 -26.39 -22.31
N GLY A 237 10.62 -27.46 -21.55
CA GLY A 237 11.41 -28.70 -21.57
C GLY A 237 11.25 -29.53 -22.85
N GLY A 238 10.21 -29.27 -23.66
CA GLY A 238 10.00 -29.90 -24.96
C GLY A 238 10.70 -29.22 -26.14
N ARG A 239 11.45 -28.12 -25.92
CA ARG A 239 12.18 -27.39 -26.99
C ARG A 239 13.71 -27.60 -26.97
N SER A 240 14.22 -28.53 -26.17
CA SER A 240 15.64 -28.94 -26.19
C SER A 240 15.77 -30.39 -26.64
N ALA A 241 15.48 -30.63 -27.91
CA ALA A 241 15.91 -31.81 -28.67
C ALA A 241 15.56 -31.58 -30.14
N HIS A 242 16.38 -30.82 -30.86
CA HIS A 242 16.70 -30.99 -32.28
C HIS A 242 17.89 -30.11 -32.63
#